data_AF-A0A2E6AHJ3-F1
#
_entry.id   AF-A0A2E6AHJ3-F1
#
_cell.length_a   1.000
_cell.length_b   1.000
_cell.length_c   1.000
_cell.angle_alpha   90.00
_cell.angle_beta   90.00
_cell.angle_gamma   90.00
#
_symmetry.space_group_name_H-M   'P 1'
#
loop_
_entity.id
_entity.type
_entity.pdbx_description
1 polymer ?
#
loop_
_entity_poly.entity_id
_entity_poly.type
_entity_poly.pdbx_seq_one_letter_code
_entity_poly.pdbx_strand_id
1 'polypeptide(L)'
;MQIHVTCPSCHAKFKVSEKFAGQTGPCPKCKKPIQIPEANQEVVIHAPEDEGAKNAEGVSTLKPLEREEIEASPVGIVLIIAICLVTVAATFFLGRMSGAEPISPWLVGAGALLLGPPIAVAGYGILRDHELEPYRGGPLWLRATICGFVYAILWAVYAYLKGGLLDGEVEMFHLVFIGPALLAAGGVAALATLELDYTSGVIHYGIYLLITCCLRWIAGMPLY
;
A
#
# COMPACT_ATOMS: atom_id res chain seq x y z
N MET A 1 22.49 8.86 -45.21
CA MET A 1 23.19 9.25 -43.98
C MET A 1 24.71 9.29 -44.22
N GLN A 2 25.51 9.62 -43.21
CA GLN A 2 26.97 9.74 -43.32
C GLN A 2 27.65 8.63 -42.50
N ILE A 3 28.56 7.88 -43.13
CA ILE A 3 29.34 6.82 -42.49
C ILE A 3 30.58 7.43 -41.87
N HIS A 4 30.81 7.15 -40.58
CA HIS A 4 32.02 7.56 -39.87
C HIS A 4 33.12 6.52 -40.10
N VAL A 5 34.16 6.90 -40.84
CA VAL A 5 35.28 6.01 -41.19
C VAL A 5 36.54 6.46 -40.48
N THR A 6 37.27 5.51 -39.90
CA THR A 6 38.60 5.74 -39.32
C THR A 6 39.65 5.08 -40.20
N CYS A 7 40.61 5.84 -40.73
CA CYS A 7 41.67 5.29 -41.56
C CYS A 7 42.65 4.44 -40.72
N PRO A 8 43.00 3.20 -41.13
CA PRO A 8 43.91 2.34 -40.37
C PRO A 8 45.38 2.80 -40.41
N SER A 9 45.78 3.63 -41.40
CA SER A 9 47.17 4.08 -41.55
C SER A 9 47.48 5.41 -40.87
N CYS A 10 46.51 6.33 -40.77
CA CYS A 10 46.74 7.65 -40.19
C CYS A 10 45.78 8.00 -39.04
N HIS A 11 44.87 7.07 -38.69
CA HIS A 11 43.85 7.21 -37.65
C HIS A 11 42.97 8.46 -37.73
N ALA A 12 42.98 9.15 -38.88
CA ALA A 12 42.10 10.27 -39.13
C ALA A 12 40.66 9.78 -39.29
N LYS A 13 39.76 10.39 -38.53
CA LYS A 13 38.31 10.17 -38.60
C LYS A 13 37.69 11.15 -39.58
N PHE A 14 36.88 10.66 -40.52
CA PHE A 14 36.17 11.50 -41.48
C PHE A 14 34.83 10.88 -41.85
N LYS A 15 33.96 11.72 -42.41
CA LYS A 15 32.60 11.34 -42.78
C LYS A 15 32.54 11.11 -44.29
N VAL A 16 32.00 9.96 -44.69
CA VAL A 16 31.82 9.60 -46.09
C VAL A 16 30.34 9.42 -46.36
N SER A 17 29.87 9.75 -47.57
CA SER A 17 28.48 9.49 -47.95
C SER A 17 28.26 8.00 -48.15
N GLU A 18 27.05 7.52 -47.85
CA GLU A 18 26.65 6.11 -48.05
C GLU A 18 26.83 5.59 -49.47
N LYS A 19 26.90 6.48 -50.48
CA LYS A 19 27.14 6.08 -51.87
C LYS A 19 28.46 5.33 -52.08
N PHE A 20 29.40 5.50 -51.14
CA PHE A 20 30.70 4.84 -51.16
C PHE A 20 30.80 3.69 -50.15
N ALA A 21 29.68 3.26 -49.55
CA ALA A 21 29.64 2.08 -48.69
C ALA A 21 30.14 0.84 -49.44
N GLY A 22 31.02 0.05 -48.82
CA GLY A 22 31.62 -1.15 -49.42
C GLY A 22 32.68 -0.90 -50.50
N GLN A 23 32.94 0.36 -50.89
CA GLN A 23 33.93 0.69 -51.93
C GLN A 23 35.34 0.94 -51.35
N THR A 24 36.36 0.73 -52.17
CA THR A 24 37.75 1.09 -51.86
C THR A 24 38.06 2.50 -52.38
N GLY A 25 38.63 3.35 -51.54
CA GLY A 25 38.99 4.73 -51.91
C GLY A 25 40.25 5.23 -51.22
N PRO A 26 40.95 6.22 -51.78
CA PRO A 26 42.12 6.82 -51.13
C PRO A 26 41.72 7.66 -49.92
N CYS A 27 42.45 7.53 -48.81
CA CYS A 27 42.26 8.39 -47.64
C CYS A 27 42.58 9.86 -47.99
N PRO A 28 41.73 10.84 -47.59
CA PRO A 28 41.96 12.25 -47.90
C PRO A 28 43.23 12.85 -47.25
N LYS A 29 43.75 12.24 -46.16
CA LYS A 29 44.98 12.71 -45.50
C LYS A 29 46.25 12.02 -45.97
N CYS A 30 46.25 10.69 -46.07
CA CYS A 30 47.47 9.91 -46.36
C CYS A 30 47.48 9.24 -47.73
N LYS A 31 46.39 9.38 -48.52
CA LYS A 31 46.19 8.83 -49.87
C LYS A 31 46.31 7.31 -50.00
N LYS A 32 46.59 6.58 -48.93
CA LYS A 32 46.58 5.12 -48.91
C LYS A 32 45.15 4.59 -49.12
N PRO A 33 44.98 3.47 -49.84
CA PRO A 33 43.67 2.88 -50.08
C PRO A 33 43.05 2.37 -48.78
N ILE A 34 41.77 2.66 -48.56
CA ILE A 34 40.97 2.16 -47.43
C ILE A 34 39.67 1.53 -47.95
N GLN A 35 39.17 0.52 -47.25
CA GLN A 35 37.82 0.00 -47.46
C GLN A 35 36.84 0.76 -46.57
N ILE A 36 35.75 1.24 -47.15
CA ILE A 36 34.66 1.88 -46.42
C ILE A 36 33.69 0.79 -45.97
N PRO A 37 33.31 0.73 -44.68
CA PRO A 37 32.34 -0.24 -44.17
C PRO A 37 31.03 -0.22 -44.95
N GLU A 38 30.36 -1.37 -45.01
CA GLU A 38 29.01 -1.45 -45.60
C GLU A 38 28.01 -0.67 -44.74
N ALA A 39 27.01 -0.07 -45.37
CA ALA A 39 26.03 0.79 -44.70
C ALA A 39 25.18 0.05 -43.65
N ASN A 40 25.25 -1.28 -43.60
CA ASN A 40 24.43 -2.14 -42.75
C ASN A 40 25.19 -2.75 -41.56
N GLN A 41 26.43 -2.32 -41.29
CA GLN A 41 27.12 -2.65 -40.04
C GLN A 41 26.63 -1.71 -38.93
N GLU A 42 25.40 -1.93 -38.48
CA GLU A 42 24.95 -1.40 -37.21
C GLU A 42 25.76 -2.07 -36.10
N VAL A 43 26.51 -1.27 -35.33
CA VAL A 43 27.23 -1.78 -34.16
C VAL A 43 26.17 -2.07 -33.12
N VAL A 44 25.70 -3.32 -33.08
CA VAL A 44 24.88 -3.82 -31.98
C VAL A 44 25.78 -3.84 -30.75
N ILE A 45 25.67 -2.79 -29.94
CA ILE A 45 26.32 -2.73 -28.64
C ILE A 45 25.57 -3.75 -27.77
N HIS A 46 26.11 -4.95 -27.68
CA HIS A 46 25.67 -5.91 -26.68
C HIS A 46 26.02 -5.32 -25.32
N ALA A 47 25.00 -4.91 -24.57
CA ALA A 47 25.18 -4.62 -23.16
C ALA A 47 25.79 -5.88 -22.51
N PRO A 48 26.82 -5.73 -21.64
CA PRO A 48 27.31 -6.86 -20.88
C PRO A 48 26.13 -7.49 -20.12
N GLU A 49 26.06 -8.82 -20.12
CA GLU A 49 25.06 -9.52 -19.30
C GLU A 49 25.25 -9.08 -17.84
N ASP A 50 24.15 -8.86 -17.13
CA ASP A 50 24.20 -8.48 -15.71
C ASP A 50 24.96 -9.56 -14.92
N GLU A 51 26.22 -9.30 -14.57
CA GLU A 51 27.10 -10.18 -13.76
C GLU A 51 26.71 -10.24 -12.27
N GLY A 52 25.48 -9.85 -11.95
CA GLY A 52 24.96 -9.89 -10.59
C GLY A 52 24.79 -11.33 -10.08
N ALA A 53 24.82 -11.49 -8.76
CA ALA A 53 24.41 -12.74 -8.14
C ALA A 53 23.01 -13.14 -8.66
N LYS A 54 22.85 -14.39 -9.08
CA LYS A 54 21.58 -14.91 -9.60
C LYS A 54 20.93 -15.78 -8.53
N ASN A 55 19.61 -15.72 -8.41
CA ASN A 55 18.86 -16.63 -7.56
C ASN A 55 18.82 -18.05 -8.18
N ALA A 56 18.20 -19.02 -7.49
CA ALA A 56 18.05 -20.39 -7.97
C ALA A 56 17.29 -20.51 -9.31
N GLU A 57 16.55 -19.46 -9.69
CA GLU A 57 15.77 -19.37 -10.93
C GLU A 57 16.52 -18.64 -12.06
N GLY A 58 17.78 -18.24 -11.83
CA GLY A 58 18.61 -17.57 -12.82
C GLY A 58 18.36 -16.07 -12.97
N VAL A 59 17.53 -15.47 -12.11
CA VAL A 59 17.21 -14.04 -12.11
C VAL A 59 18.25 -13.27 -11.30
N SER A 60 18.75 -12.15 -11.85
CA SER A 60 19.68 -11.25 -11.15
C SER A 60 19.05 -10.69 -9.87
N THR A 61 19.67 -10.94 -8.72
CA THR A 61 19.22 -10.44 -7.40
C THR A 61 19.54 -8.97 -7.19
N LEU A 62 20.35 -8.37 -8.06
CA LEU A 62 20.74 -6.95 -7.99
C LEU A 62 19.77 -6.04 -8.75
N LYS A 63 18.82 -6.62 -9.49
CA LYS A 63 17.78 -5.83 -10.16
C LYS A 63 16.84 -5.23 -9.10
N PRO A 64 16.59 -3.91 -9.12
CA PRO A 64 15.58 -3.31 -8.25
C PRO A 64 14.23 -4.03 -8.42
N LEU A 65 13.60 -4.41 -7.31
CA LEU A 65 12.27 -5.02 -7.32
C LEU A 65 11.29 -4.00 -7.90
N GLU A 66 10.69 -4.35 -9.03
CA GLU A 66 9.73 -3.49 -9.70
C GLU A 66 8.43 -3.45 -8.88
N ARG A 67 7.93 -2.23 -8.66
CA ARG A 67 6.76 -1.98 -7.83
C ARG A 67 5.50 -2.46 -8.55
N GLU A 68 4.87 -3.50 -8.03
CA GLU A 68 3.56 -3.94 -8.50
C GLU A 68 2.46 -3.16 -7.77
N GLU A 69 1.90 -2.17 -8.44
CA GLU A 69 0.77 -1.38 -7.92
C GLU A 69 -0.51 -2.22 -7.94
N ILE A 70 -1.28 -2.17 -6.86
CA ILE A 70 -2.59 -2.83 -6.81
C ILE A 70 -3.54 -2.01 -7.69
N GLU A 71 -3.84 -2.53 -8.87
CA GLU A 71 -4.90 -1.96 -9.70
C GLU A 71 -6.25 -2.17 -9.01
N ALA A 72 -6.85 -1.09 -8.53
CA ALA A 72 -8.16 -1.14 -7.90
C ALA A 72 -9.21 -1.53 -8.95
N SER A 73 -9.66 -2.79 -8.92
CA SER A 73 -10.71 -3.25 -9.84
C SER A 73 -12.00 -2.43 -9.64
N PRO A 74 -12.64 -1.94 -10.72
CA PRO A 74 -13.90 -1.18 -10.61
C PRO A 74 -15.00 -1.97 -9.87
N VAL A 75 -15.03 -3.29 -10.05
CA VAL A 75 -15.98 -4.20 -9.37
C VAL A 75 -15.71 -4.22 -7.86
N GLY A 76 -14.44 -4.30 -7.45
CA GLY A 76 -14.07 -4.26 -6.04
C GLY A 76 -14.49 -2.96 -5.35
N ILE A 77 -14.32 -1.82 -6.02
CA ILE A 77 -14.74 -0.51 -5.50
C ILE A 77 -16.26 -0.47 -5.30
N VAL A 78 -17.04 -0.89 -6.32
CA VAL A 78 -18.51 -0.91 -6.22
C VAL A 78 -18.98 -1.81 -5.08
N LEU A 79 -18.35 -2.98 -4.90
CA LEU A 79 -18.68 -3.91 -3.83
C LEU A 79 -18.39 -3.34 -2.44
N ILE A 80 -17.25 -2.65 -2.26
CA ILE A 80 -16.93 -1.96 -1.00
C ILE A 80 -17.96 -0.87 -0.70
N ILE A 81 -18.32 -0.04 -1.68
CA ILE A 81 -19.32 1.02 -1.51
C ILE A 81 -20.68 0.41 -1.13
N ALA A 82 -21.10 -0.66 -1.81
CA ALA A 82 -22.35 -1.34 -1.51
C ALA A 82 -22.37 -1.89 -0.07
N ILE A 83 -21.29 -2.52 0.40
CA ILE A 83 -21.17 -3.03 1.77
C ILE A 83 -21.26 -1.88 2.79
N CYS A 84 -20.56 -0.77 2.55
CA CYS A 84 -20.63 0.40 3.41
C CYS A 84 -22.06 0.95 3.51
N LEU A 85 -22.74 1.11 2.37
CA LEU A 85 -24.13 1.59 2.33
C LEU A 85 -25.10 0.64 3.04
N VAL A 86 -24.97 -0.67 2.82
CA VAL A 86 -25.78 -1.69 3.51
C VAL A 86 -25.54 -1.65 5.01
N THR A 87 -24.30 -1.52 5.46
CA THR A 87 -23.96 -1.45 6.89
C THR A 87 -24.57 -0.21 7.54
N VAL A 88 -24.48 0.95 6.89
CA VAL A 88 -25.09 2.20 7.37
C VAL A 88 -26.61 2.10 7.39
N ALA A 89 -27.23 1.62 6.32
CA ALA A 89 -28.68 1.44 6.23
C ALA A 89 -29.18 0.46 7.31
N ALA A 90 -28.55 -0.70 7.44
CA ALA A 90 -28.89 -1.70 8.46
C ALA A 90 -28.79 -1.10 9.87
N THR A 91 -27.72 -0.38 10.18
CA THR A 91 -27.52 0.29 11.46
C THR A 91 -28.60 1.34 11.74
N PHE A 92 -28.95 2.15 10.74
CA PHE A 92 -30.01 3.15 10.82
C PHE A 92 -31.37 2.51 11.10
N PHE A 93 -31.75 1.47 10.33
CA PHE A 93 -33.03 0.79 10.51
C PHE A 93 -33.09 0.06 11.85
N LEU A 94 -32.00 -0.59 12.29
CA LEU A 94 -31.95 -1.24 13.61
C LEU A 94 -32.23 -0.24 14.73
N GLY A 95 -31.57 0.93 14.69
CA GLY A 95 -31.78 1.98 15.69
C GLY A 95 -33.20 2.57 15.69
N ARG A 96 -33.86 2.64 14.53
CA ARG A 96 -35.26 3.09 14.44
C ARG A 96 -36.26 2.04 14.89
N MET A 97 -35.97 0.76 14.63
CA MET A 97 -36.83 -0.35 15.06
C MET A 97 -36.77 -0.61 16.56
N SER A 98 -35.63 -0.33 17.22
CA SER A 98 -35.51 -0.46 18.69
C SER A 98 -36.30 0.60 19.46
N GLY A 99 -36.74 1.69 18.82
CA GLY A 99 -37.53 2.73 19.47
C GLY A 99 -36.80 3.36 20.65
N ALA A 100 -37.39 3.30 21.85
CA ALA A 100 -36.80 3.81 23.09
C ALA A 100 -36.04 2.74 23.90
N GLU A 101 -36.07 1.47 23.49
CA GLU A 101 -35.35 0.42 24.20
C GLU A 101 -33.87 0.43 23.84
N PRO A 102 -32.97 0.23 24.82
CA PRO A 102 -31.54 0.17 24.56
C PRO A 102 -31.21 -1.07 23.71
N ILE A 103 -30.41 -0.85 22.66
CA ILE A 103 -29.91 -1.95 21.81
C ILE A 103 -29.10 -2.93 22.67
N SER A 104 -29.34 -4.23 22.48
CA SER A 104 -28.66 -5.30 23.22
C SER A 104 -27.13 -5.12 23.19
N PRO A 105 -26.44 -5.12 24.35
CA PRO A 105 -24.98 -4.98 24.41
C PRO A 105 -24.23 -6.05 23.61
N TRP A 106 -24.79 -7.26 23.52
CA TRP A 106 -24.23 -8.35 22.73
C TRP A 106 -24.20 -8.04 21.24
N LEU A 107 -25.24 -7.37 20.73
CA LEU A 107 -25.33 -6.98 19.33
C LEU A 107 -24.33 -5.86 18.99
N VAL A 108 -24.17 -4.89 19.91
CA VAL A 108 -23.17 -3.84 19.80
C VAL A 108 -21.75 -4.42 19.81
N GLY A 109 -21.48 -5.35 20.74
CA GLY A 109 -20.20 -6.04 20.82
C GLY A 109 -19.89 -6.87 19.58
N ALA A 110 -20.87 -7.62 19.07
CA ALA A 110 -20.73 -8.38 17.84
C ALA A 110 -20.47 -7.47 16.62
N GLY A 111 -21.16 -6.33 16.52
CA GLY A 111 -20.91 -5.33 15.49
C GLY A 111 -19.50 -4.78 15.54
N ALA A 112 -19.03 -4.39 16.73
CA ALA A 112 -17.66 -3.89 16.94
C ALA A 112 -16.60 -4.93 16.56
N LEU A 113 -16.84 -6.21 16.85
CA LEU A 113 -15.96 -7.32 16.50
C LEU A 113 -15.92 -7.59 14.99
N LEU A 114 -17.09 -7.59 14.34
CA LEU A 114 -17.22 -7.84 12.90
C LEU A 114 -16.64 -6.70 12.05
N LEU A 115 -16.71 -5.46 12.53
CA LEU A 115 -16.14 -4.30 11.85
C LEU A 115 -14.60 -4.25 11.91
N GLY A 116 -14.00 -4.87 12.94
CA GLY A 116 -12.55 -4.82 13.17
C GLY A 116 -11.73 -5.27 11.95
N PRO A 117 -11.86 -6.53 11.49
CA PRO A 117 -11.07 -7.04 10.37
C PRO A 117 -11.17 -6.23 9.06
N PRO A 118 -12.36 -5.89 8.53
CA PRO A 118 -12.45 -5.14 7.28
C PRO A 118 -11.90 -3.71 7.39
N ILE A 119 -12.12 -3.04 8.53
CA ILE A 119 -11.53 -1.71 8.77
C ILE A 119 -10.01 -1.81 8.87
N ALA A 120 -9.48 -2.85 9.52
CA ALA A 120 -8.05 -3.05 9.65
C ALA A 120 -7.37 -3.32 8.30
N VAL A 121 -8.01 -4.09 7.41
CA VAL A 121 -7.50 -4.29 6.05
C VAL A 121 -7.54 -2.98 5.25
N ALA A 122 -8.64 -2.23 5.33
CA ALA A 122 -8.78 -0.96 4.62
C ALA A 122 -7.76 0.09 5.11
N GLY A 123 -7.60 0.22 6.42
CA GLY A 123 -6.65 1.13 7.04
C GLY A 123 -5.20 0.76 6.73
N TYR A 124 -4.84 -0.53 6.76
CA TYR A 124 -3.52 -0.99 6.35
C TYR A 124 -3.19 -0.60 4.91
N GLY A 125 -4.14 -0.74 3.98
CA GLY A 125 -3.94 -0.35 2.58
C GLY A 125 -3.59 1.14 2.39
N ILE A 126 -4.07 2.01 3.29
CA ILE A 126 -3.89 3.47 3.23
C ILE A 126 -2.65 3.93 4.02
N LEU A 127 -2.42 3.34 5.20
CA LEU A 127 -1.46 3.83 6.19
C LEU A 127 -0.13 3.07 6.23
N ARG A 128 -0.01 1.96 5.49
CA ARG A 128 1.25 1.21 5.42
C ARG A 128 2.36 2.04 4.78
N ASP A 129 3.59 1.78 5.22
CA ASP A 129 4.75 2.24 4.49
C ASP A 129 4.78 1.58 3.10
N HIS A 130 5.06 2.40 2.09
CA HIS A 130 5.18 1.97 0.71
C HIS A 130 6.58 1.43 0.37
N GLU A 131 7.57 1.71 1.20
CA GLU A 131 8.94 1.19 1.09
C GLU A 131 9.04 -0.28 1.57
N LEU A 132 8.10 -0.73 2.40
CA LEU A 132 8.03 -2.11 2.89
C LEU A 132 7.18 -3.00 1.98
N GLU A 133 7.56 -4.28 1.91
CA GLU A 133 6.80 -5.29 1.17
C GLU A 133 5.41 -5.48 1.82
N PRO A 134 4.32 -5.36 1.04
CA PRO A 134 2.98 -5.44 1.60
C PRO A 134 2.60 -6.87 2.00
N TYR A 135 1.92 -7.01 3.12
CA TYR A 135 1.17 -8.23 3.42
C TYR A 135 0.08 -8.45 2.37
N ARG A 136 -0.01 -9.67 1.83
CA ARG A 136 -1.03 -10.07 0.84
C ARG A 136 -1.69 -11.38 1.24
N GLY A 137 -2.92 -11.61 0.77
CA GLY A 137 -3.62 -12.88 0.94
C GLY A 137 -3.87 -13.28 2.39
N GLY A 138 -3.64 -14.55 2.72
CA GLY A 138 -3.90 -15.12 4.05
C GLY A 138 -3.17 -14.42 5.20
N PRO A 139 -1.85 -14.16 5.10
CA PRO A 139 -1.11 -13.44 6.13
C PRO A 139 -1.69 -12.06 6.50
N LEU A 140 -2.13 -11.28 5.50
CA LEU A 140 -2.78 -9.99 5.72
C LEU A 140 -4.07 -10.16 6.53
N TRP A 141 -4.94 -11.07 6.10
CA TRP A 141 -6.22 -11.29 6.77
C TRP A 141 -6.05 -11.81 8.20
N LEU A 142 -5.09 -12.69 8.45
CA LEU A 142 -4.81 -13.18 9.80
C LEU A 142 -4.37 -12.04 10.72
N ARG A 143 -3.36 -11.25 10.29
CA ARG A 143 -2.83 -10.12 11.07
C ARG A 143 -3.89 -9.04 11.29
N ALA A 144 -4.64 -8.67 10.25
CA ALA A 144 -5.70 -7.68 10.32
C ALA A 144 -6.87 -8.14 11.23
N THR A 145 -7.19 -9.43 11.22
CA THR A 145 -8.22 -10.00 12.11
C THR A 145 -7.78 -9.94 13.56
N ILE A 146 -6.54 -10.32 13.87
CA ILE A 146 -5.97 -10.21 15.22
C ILE A 146 -6.01 -8.74 15.67
N CYS A 147 -5.54 -7.81 14.82
CA CYS A 147 -5.55 -6.39 15.12
C CYS A 147 -6.97 -5.86 15.38
N GLY A 148 -7.93 -6.20 14.51
CA GLY A 148 -9.33 -5.81 14.64
C GLY A 148 -10.00 -6.34 15.91
N PHE A 149 -9.66 -7.56 16.33
CA PHE A 149 -10.15 -8.12 17.59
C PHE A 149 -9.55 -7.39 18.80
N VAL A 150 -8.27 -7.04 18.77
CA VAL A 150 -7.65 -6.23 19.83
C VAL A 150 -8.34 -4.86 19.92
N TYR A 151 -8.70 -4.23 18.79
CA TYR A 151 -9.44 -2.98 18.79
C TYR A 151 -10.83 -3.10 19.41
N ALA A 152 -11.56 -4.18 19.09
CA ALA A 152 -12.86 -4.46 19.69
C ALA A 152 -12.73 -4.72 21.20
N ILE A 153 -11.67 -5.40 21.65
CA ILE A 153 -11.38 -5.61 23.07
C ILE A 153 -11.09 -4.27 23.75
N LEU A 154 -10.26 -3.40 23.18
CA LEU A 154 -10.00 -2.07 23.73
C LEU A 154 -11.27 -1.22 23.83
N TRP A 155 -12.16 -1.34 22.84
CA TRP A 155 -13.49 -0.70 22.89
C TRP A 155 -14.37 -1.29 24.00
N ALA A 156 -14.35 -2.61 24.19
CA ALA A 156 -15.05 -3.26 25.30
C ALA A 156 -14.48 -2.86 26.66
N VAL A 157 -13.16 -2.69 26.78
CA VAL A 157 -12.49 -2.17 27.98
C VAL A 157 -12.98 -0.76 28.28
N TYR A 158 -13.08 0.13 27.28
CA TYR A 158 -13.69 1.44 27.46
C TYR A 158 -15.12 1.35 28.00
N ALA A 159 -15.96 0.50 27.40
CA ALA A 159 -17.35 0.31 27.83
C ALA A 159 -17.44 -0.23 29.28
N TYR A 160 -16.54 -1.14 29.66
CA TYR A 160 -16.44 -1.67 31.02
C TYR A 160 -15.99 -0.59 32.03
N LEU A 161 -14.94 0.18 31.71
CA LEU A 161 -14.45 1.26 32.57
C LEU A 161 -15.53 2.33 32.78
N LYS A 162 -16.27 2.69 31.72
CA LYS A 162 -17.41 3.59 31.82
C LYS A 162 -18.46 3.08 32.80
N GLY A 163 -18.86 1.81 32.69
CA GLY A 163 -19.93 1.23 33.50
C GLY A 163 -19.54 0.97 34.95
N GLY A 164 -18.28 0.64 35.22
CA GLY A 164 -17.81 0.26 36.56
C GLY A 164 -17.11 1.37 37.34
N LEU A 165 -16.28 2.19 36.68
CA LEU A 165 -15.45 3.20 37.36
C LEU A 165 -16.10 4.59 37.35
N LEU A 166 -16.92 4.90 36.35
CA LEU A 166 -17.49 6.22 36.12
C LEU A 166 -19.02 6.25 36.34
N ASP A 167 -19.61 5.19 36.88
CA ASP A 167 -21.06 5.04 37.08
C ASP A 167 -21.92 5.39 35.83
N GLY A 168 -21.33 5.29 34.64
CA GLY A 168 -21.94 5.69 33.37
C GLY A 168 -21.88 7.19 33.04
N GLU A 169 -21.49 8.06 33.98
CA GLU A 169 -21.36 9.50 33.80
C GLU A 169 -19.97 9.89 33.29
N VAL A 170 -19.77 9.74 31.98
CA VAL A 170 -18.53 10.14 31.33
C VAL A 170 -18.59 11.60 30.91
N GLU A 171 -18.03 12.49 31.74
CA GLU A 171 -17.68 13.84 31.28
C GLU A 171 -16.49 13.83 30.31
N MET A 172 -16.40 14.84 29.45
CA MET A 172 -15.29 14.99 28.49
C MET A 172 -13.91 14.98 29.15
N PHE A 173 -13.77 15.46 30.39
CA PHE A 173 -12.48 15.49 31.06
C PHE A 173 -11.98 14.07 31.42
N HIS A 174 -12.86 13.10 31.68
CA HIS A 174 -12.47 11.71 31.93
C HIS A 174 -11.80 11.08 30.69
N LEU A 175 -12.26 11.47 29.50
CA LEU A 175 -11.67 11.02 28.24
C LEU A 175 -10.23 11.51 28.03
N VAL A 176 -9.83 12.62 28.66
CA VAL A 176 -8.44 13.11 28.61
C VAL A 176 -7.48 12.15 29.32
N PHE A 177 -7.95 11.40 30.32
CA PHE A 177 -7.13 10.44 31.05
C PHE A 177 -7.15 9.05 30.42
N ILE A 178 -8.32 8.60 29.95
CA ILE A 178 -8.50 7.24 29.42
C ILE A 178 -8.14 7.17 27.93
N GLY A 179 -8.51 8.19 27.16
CA GLY A 179 -8.37 8.26 25.70
C GLY A 179 -6.93 8.07 25.22
N PRO A 180 -5.93 8.80 25.73
CA PRO A 180 -4.54 8.63 25.33
C PRO A 180 -3.99 7.23 25.61
N ALA A 181 -4.36 6.61 26.73
CA ALA A 181 -3.92 5.26 27.07
C ALA A 181 -4.51 4.21 26.11
N LEU A 182 -5.80 4.33 25.78
CA LEU A 182 -6.45 3.44 24.80
C LEU A 182 -5.90 3.65 23.39
N LEU A 183 -5.70 4.90 22.98
CA LEU A 183 -5.10 5.22 21.67
C LEU A 183 -3.67 4.68 21.57
N ALA A 184 -2.87 4.84 22.62
CA ALA A 184 -1.52 4.30 22.68
C ALA A 184 -1.53 2.76 22.58
N ALA A 185 -2.43 2.09 23.32
CA ALA A 185 -2.57 0.64 23.24
C ALA A 185 -3.01 0.17 21.84
N GLY A 186 -3.94 0.88 21.20
CA GLY A 186 -4.35 0.61 19.83
C GLY A 186 -3.23 0.83 18.81
N GLY A 187 -2.41 1.87 19.00
CA GLY A 187 -1.21 2.12 18.20
C GLY A 187 -0.19 1.00 18.33
N VAL A 188 0.08 0.53 19.55
CA VAL A 188 0.96 -0.63 19.80
C VAL A 188 0.41 -1.90 19.17
N ALA A 189 -0.91 -2.13 19.23
CA ALA A 189 -1.51 -3.29 18.59
C ALA A 189 -1.33 -3.28 17.07
N ALA A 190 -1.49 -2.12 16.43
CA ALA A 190 -1.25 -1.95 14.99
C ALA A 190 0.21 -2.17 14.62
N LEU A 191 1.12 -1.57 15.39
CA LEU A 191 2.57 -1.74 15.23
C LEU A 191 2.98 -3.21 15.35
N ALA A 192 2.48 -3.91 16.36
CA ALA A 192 2.86 -5.29 16.65
C ALA A 192 2.29 -6.31 15.64
N THR A 193 1.14 -6.01 15.01
CA THR A 193 0.45 -6.97 14.14
C THR A 193 0.66 -6.68 12.66
N LEU A 194 0.58 -5.40 12.28
CA LEU A 194 0.59 -4.93 10.89
C LEU A 194 1.88 -4.17 10.52
N GLU A 195 2.81 -3.99 11.46
CA GLU A 195 4.09 -3.28 11.25
C GLU A 195 3.90 -1.85 10.75
N LEU A 196 2.80 -1.22 11.18
CA LEU A 196 2.59 0.20 10.97
C LEU A 196 3.46 1.00 11.94
N ASP A 197 4.07 2.09 11.46
CA ASP A 197 4.69 3.07 12.36
C ASP A 197 3.73 3.49 13.47
N TYR A 198 4.27 3.80 14.65
CA TYR A 198 3.42 4.08 15.83
C TYR A 198 2.35 5.14 15.55
N THR A 199 2.72 6.25 14.90
CA THR A 199 1.79 7.33 14.53
C THR A 199 0.71 6.83 13.58
N SER A 200 1.09 6.09 12.53
CA SER A 200 0.15 5.47 11.59
C SER A 200 -0.76 4.46 12.30
N GLY A 201 -0.22 3.71 13.27
CA GLY A 201 -0.98 2.78 14.11
C GLY A 201 -2.02 3.47 14.99
N VAL A 202 -1.68 4.62 15.59
CA VAL A 202 -2.63 5.43 16.36
C VAL A 202 -3.75 5.97 15.45
N ILE A 203 -3.41 6.46 14.26
CA ILE A 203 -4.41 6.92 13.27
C ILE A 203 -5.29 5.74 12.83
N HIS A 204 -4.70 4.57 12.61
CA HIS A 204 -5.39 3.36 12.20
C HIS A 204 -6.45 2.91 13.23
N TYR A 205 -6.10 2.90 14.52
CA TYR A 205 -7.08 2.66 15.59
C TYR A 205 -8.10 3.80 15.71
N GLY A 206 -7.66 5.05 15.51
CA GLY A 206 -8.54 6.22 15.47
C GLY A 206 -9.65 6.12 14.42
N ILE A 207 -9.34 5.59 13.22
CA ILE A 207 -10.33 5.34 12.17
C ILE A 207 -11.37 4.31 12.63
N TYR A 208 -10.93 3.21 13.28
CA TYR A 208 -11.84 2.22 13.85
C TYR A 208 -12.78 2.84 14.89
N LEU A 209 -12.24 3.64 15.81
CA LEU A 209 -13.04 4.35 16.81
C LEU A 209 -14.04 5.32 16.17
N LEU A 210 -13.59 6.11 15.19
CA LEU A 210 -14.43 7.08 14.50
C LEU A 210 -15.60 6.39 13.79
N ILE A 211 -15.33 5.33 13.03
CA ILE A 211 -16.38 4.57 12.32
C ILE A 211 -17.35 3.96 13.33
N THR A 212 -16.84 3.34 14.40
CA THR A 212 -17.67 2.73 15.45
C THR A 212 -18.55 3.78 16.14
N CYS A 213 -18.00 4.95 16.48
CA CYS A 213 -18.76 6.06 17.07
C CYS A 213 -19.81 6.62 16.10
N CYS A 214 -19.47 6.81 14.82
CA CYS A 214 -20.42 7.26 13.79
C CYS A 214 -21.58 6.27 13.63
N LEU A 215 -21.32 4.97 13.57
CA LEU A 215 -22.36 3.95 13.49
C LEU A 215 -23.24 3.93 14.75
N ARG A 216 -22.65 4.12 15.94
CA ARG A 216 -23.44 4.25 17.18
C ARG A 216 -24.37 5.46 17.15
N TRP A 217 -23.87 6.60 16.69
CA TRP A 217 -24.67 7.81 16.56
C TRP A 217 -25.81 7.64 15.54
N ILE A 218 -25.54 6.99 14.40
CA ILE A 218 -26.56 6.64 13.40
C ILE A 218 -27.64 5.71 13.99
N ALA A 219 -27.25 4.80 14.87
CA ALA A 219 -28.17 3.93 15.60
C ALA A 219 -28.96 4.65 16.72
N GLY A 220 -28.72 5.96 16.95
CA GLY A 220 -29.37 6.73 18.00
C GLY A 220 -28.80 6.49 19.41
N MET A 221 -27.64 5.86 19.52
CA MET A 221 -26.97 5.63 20.80
C MET A 221 -26.08 6.83 21.19
N PRO A 222 -25.86 7.06 22.51
CA PRO A 222 -24.88 8.06 22.95
C PRO A 222 -23.46 7.68 22.48
N LEU A 223 -22.71 8.73 22.10
CA LEU A 223 -21.35 8.63 21.55
C LEU A 223 -20.32 8.18 22.58
N TYR A 224 -20.44 8.68 23.82
CA TYR A 224 -19.57 8.38 24.95
C TYR A 224 -20.31 7.58 25.99
#